data_AF-A0A2K8T6J6-F1
#
_entry.id   AF-A0A2K8T6J6-F1
#
_cell.length_a   1.000
_cell.length_b   1.000
_cell.length_c   1.000
_cell.angle_alpha   90.00
_cell.angle_beta   90.00
_cell.angle_gamma   90.00
#
_symmetry.space_group_name_H-M   'P 1'
#
loop_
_entity.id
_entity.type
_entity.pdbx_description
1 polymer ?
#
loop_
_entity_poly.entity_id
_entity_poly.type
_entity_poly.pdbx_seq_one_letter_code
_entity_poly.pdbx_strand_id
1 'polypeptide(L)'
;MAGRQKTYSVQLTEDEKKLLQQQANARKTITKFGINAEIFIIEGYLESGRKLMIHSIKNLEERSIPVSITQAALKIARFFADEQVTPEKKKQVYFNTFAVCAVNDYMEMMNIPTDPRTSDSWNCAMHYYADVADLKLSGLGHLECRPLANGNLCHIPPEVPDDRIGVVVVKLDIEHQQATLIGFTKTVKAGELLFNELQTIEDLLAYLDSLESNATEVNLSYWLQNIIDVSWQPISEILAIGTAKTSEF
;
A
#
# COMPACT_ATOMS: atom_id res chain seq x y z
N MET A 1 -30.48 -44.19 29.11
CA MET A 1 -30.61 -43.28 27.95
C MET A 1 -29.23 -43.10 27.33
N ALA A 2 -29.00 -43.63 26.13
CA ALA A 2 -27.70 -43.60 25.45
C ALA A 2 -27.52 -42.26 24.71
N GLY A 3 -26.49 -41.49 25.04
CA GLY A 3 -26.17 -40.22 24.38
C GLY A 3 -25.62 -40.46 22.97
N ARG A 4 -26.29 -39.90 21.96
CA ARG A 4 -25.80 -39.86 20.58
C ARG A 4 -24.58 -38.93 20.50
N GLN A 5 -23.39 -39.50 20.29
CA GLN A 5 -22.20 -38.75 19.89
C GLN A 5 -22.42 -38.27 18.45
N LYS A 6 -22.42 -36.94 18.23
CA LYS A 6 -22.42 -36.35 16.89
C LYS A 6 -20.97 -36.24 16.43
N THR A 7 -20.64 -36.90 15.33
CA THR A 7 -19.34 -36.80 14.67
C THR A 7 -19.43 -35.72 13.60
N TYR A 8 -18.54 -34.74 13.66
CA TYR A 8 -18.42 -33.69 12.64
C TYR A 8 -17.17 -33.97 11.80
N SER A 9 -17.35 -34.02 10.48
CA SER A 9 -16.25 -34.17 9.52
C SER A 9 -15.80 -32.78 9.05
N VAL A 10 -14.59 -32.38 9.43
CA VAL A 10 -13.95 -31.14 8.95
C VAL A 10 -12.98 -31.52 7.82
N GLN A 11 -13.13 -30.87 6.66
CA GLN A 11 -12.20 -30.99 5.54
C GLN A 11 -10.99 -30.11 5.84
N LEU A 12 -9.84 -30.73 6.04
CA LEU A 12 -8.57 -30.05 6.33
C LEU A 12 -7.71 -30.03 5.08
N THR A 13 -7.04 -28.92 4.83
CA THR A 13 -5.99 -28.81 3.81
C THR A 13 -4.80 -29.70 4.16
N GLU A 14 -3.96 -30.04 3.17
CA GLU A 14 -2.81 -30.92 3.41
C GLU A 14 -1.79 -30.33 4.39
N ASP A 15 -1.68 -29.00 4.44
CA ASP A 15 -0.81 -28.31 5.39
C ASP A 15 -1.39 -28.34 6.82
N GLU A 16 -2.71 -28.19 6.97
CA GLU A 16 -3.38 -28.36 8.28
C GLU A 16 -3.27 -29.79 8.80
N LYS A 17 -3.38 -30.80 7.92
CA LYS A 17 -3.16 -32.22 8.31
C LYS A 17 -1.73 -32.46 8.78
N LYS A 18 -0.74 -31.92 8.09
CA LYS A 18 0.68 -32.00 8.50
C LYS A 18 0.90 -31.33 9.85
N LEU A 19 0.30 -30.15 10.06
CA LEU A 19 0.38 -29.42 11.32
C LEU A 19 -0.24 -30.21 12.49
N LEU A 20 -1.43 -30.78 12.29
CA LEU A 20 -2.10 -31.60 13.31
C LEU A 20 -1.33 -32.88 13.62
N GLN A 21 -0.73 -33.52 12.60
CA GLN A 21 0.12 -34.69 12.80
C GLN A 21 1.40 -34.35 13.57
N GLN A 22 2.01 -33.19 13.28
CA GLN A 22 3.18 -32.69 13.98
C GLN A 22 2.83 -32.37 15.45
N GLN A 23 1.68 -31.75 15.72
CA GLN A 23 1.18 -31.50 17.07
C GLN A 23 0.87 -32.81 17.83
N ALA A 24 0.28 -33.80 17.17
CA ALA A 24 0.00 -35.11 17.76
C ALA A 24 1.29 -35.87 18.13
N ASN A 25 2.32 -35.77 17.28
CA ASN A 25 3.64 -36.35 17.52
C ASN A 25 4.36 -35.61 18.67
N ALA A 26 4.29 -34.28 18.72
CA ALA A 26 4.84 -33.49 19.82
C ALA A 26 4.17 -33.85 21.16
N ARG A 27 2.83 -33.99 21.19
CA ARG A 27 2.09 -34.42 22.39
C ARG A 27 2.53 -35.80 22.88
N LYS A 28 2.73 -36.78 21.99
CA LYS A 28 3.22 -38.13 22.37
C LYS A 28 4.63 -38.10 22.95
N THR A 29 5.50 -37.23 22.43
CA THR A 29 6.86 -37.06 22.93
C THR A 29 6.86 -36.36 24.29
N ILE A 30 6.01 -35.35 24.50
CA ILE A 30 5.89 -34.62 25.77
C ILE A 30 5.40 -35.54 26.91
N THR A 31 4.40 -36.40 26.67
CA THR A 31 3.93 -37.39 27.66
C THR A 31 5.03 -38.38 28.07
N LYS A 32 6.00 -38.64 27.18
CA LYS A 32 7.09 -39.59 27.42
C LYS A 32 8.26 -38.97 28.21
N PHE A 33 8.44 -37.65 28.18
CA PHE A 33 9.63 -36.98 28.71
C PHE A 33 9.39 -36.00 29.87
N GLY A 34 8.15 -35.84 30.35
CA GLY A 34 7.86 -35.07 31.57
C GLY A 34 8.28 -33.59 31.50
N ILE A 35 8.32 -33.03 30.30
CA ILE A 35 8.71 -31.64 30.03
C ILE A 35 7.45 -30.77 30.15
N ASN A 36 7.56 -29.59 30.76
CA ASN A 36 6.44 -28.64 30.88
C ASN A 36 5.90 -28.28 29.49
N ALA A 37 4.73 -28.83 29.15
CA ALA A 37 4.12 -28.72 27.83
C ALA A 37 3.87 -27.27 27.39
N GLU A 38 3.62 -26.37 28.34
CA GLU A 38 3.37 -24.96 28.08
C GLU A 38 4.59 -24.25 27.46
N ILE A 39 5.81 -24.54 27.91
CA ILE A 39 7.03 -23.89 27.40
C ILE A 39 7.31 -24.33 25.95
N PHE A 40 7.19 -25.63 25.67
CA PHE A 40 7.44 -26.18 24.33
C PHE A 40 6.36 -25.73 23.32
N ILE A 41 5.11 -25.57 23.78
CA ILE A 41 4.04 -25.00 22.96
C ILE A 41 4.36 -23.53 22.66
N ILE A 42 4.72 -22.72 23.66
CA ILE A 42 5.07 -21.30 23.45
C ILE A 42 6.26 -21.15 22.49
N GLU A 43 7.35 -21.90 22.69
CA GLU A 43 8.50 -21.88 21.77
C GLU A 43 8.12 -22.33 20.35
N GLY A 44 7.32 -23.39 20.21
CA GLY A 44 6.85 -23.86 18.91
C GLY A 44 5.95 -22.85 18.19
N TYR A 45 5.06 -22.14 18.91
CA TYR A 45 4.26 -21.05 18.36
C TYR A 45 5.12 -19.86 17.95
N LEU A 46 6.14 -19.51 18.75
CA LEU A 46 7.10 -18.45 18.43
C LEU A 46 7.94 -18.78 17.20
N GLU A 47 8.46 -20.00 17.08
CA GLU A 47 9.21 -20.44 15.91
C GLU A 47 8.36 -20.50 14.65
N SER A 48 7.13 -21.03 14.75
CA SER A 48 6.17 -21.04 13.65
C SER A 48 5.83 -19.61 13.19
N GLY A 49 5.56 -18.71 14.14
CA GLY A 49 5.31 -17.29 13.86
C GLY A 49 6.50 -16.60 13.19
N ARG A 50 7.74 -16.85 13.64
CA ARG A 50 8.95 -16.34 12.98
C ARG A 50 9.09 -16.86 11.56
N LYS A 51 8.82 -18.15 11.33
CA LYS A 51 8.92 -18.77 10.01
C LYS A 51 7.89 -18.19 9.03
N LEU A 52 6.66 -17.97 9.50
CA LEU A 52 5.62 -17.30 8.72
C LEU A 52 6.00 -15.84 8.41
N MET A 53 6.53 -15.10 9.39
CA MET A 53 7.02 -13.74 9.16
C MET A 53 8.14 -13.69 8.12
N ILE A 54 9.15 -14.56 8.23
CA ILE A 54 10.26 -14.63 7.26
C ILE A 54 9.75 -14.98 5.86
N HIS A 55 8.78 -15.90 5.75
CA HIS A 55 8.22 -16.27 4.45
C HIS A 55 7.43 -15.12 3.80
N SER A 56 6.62 -14.40 4.59
CA SER A 56 5.86 -13.24 4.11
C SER A 56 6.78 -12.11 3.64
N ILE A 57 7.84 -11.79 4.39
CA ILE A 57 8.83 -10.78 3.99
C ILE A 57 9.52 -11.17 2.68
N LYS A 58 9.95 -12.44 2.55
CA LYS A 58 10.57 -12.94 1.31
C LYS A 58 9.63 -12.84 0.12
N ASN A 59 8.34 -13.14 0.30
CA ASN A 59 7.34 -13.03 -0.76
C ASN A 59 7.19 -11.58 -1.24
N LEU A 60 7.17 -10.61 -0.31
CA LEU A 60 7.12 -9.20 -0.65
C LEU A 60 8.37 -8.73 -1.37
N GLU A 61 9.57 -9.15 -0.92
CA GLU A 61 10.82 -8.83 -1.62
C GLU A 61 10.84 -9.40 -3.05
N GLU A 62 10.38 -10.64 -3.24
CA GLU A 62 10.29 -11.28 -4.56
C GLU A 62 9.27 -10.62 -5.51
N ARG A 63 8.22 -10.00 -4.95
CA ARG A 63 7.15 -9.30 -5.69
C ARG A 63 7.27 -7.78 -5.65
N SER A 64 8.39 -7.29 -5.15
CA SER A 64 8.67 -5.87 -5.10
C SER A 64 9.03 -5.35 -6.49
N ILE A 65 8.69 -4.10 -6.76
CA ILE A 65 8.91 -3.50 -8.08
C ILE A 65 10.11 -2.55 -8.02
N PRO A 66 11.25 -2.89 -8.65
CA PRO A 66 12.35 -1.96 -8.77
C PRO A 66 12.04 -0.90 -9.83
N VAL A 67 12.32 0.35 -9.49
CA VAL A 67 12.19 1.52 -10.36
C VAL A 67 13.53 2.26 -10.36
N SER A 68 14.00 2.62 -11.54
CA SER A 68 15.24 3.38 -11.70
C SER A 68 15.06 4.78 -11.15
N ILE A 69 16.04 5.25 -10.38
CA ILE A 69 16.06 6.63 -9.90
C ILE A 69 16.40 7.56 -11.07
N THR A 70 15.44 8.39 -11.47
CA THR A 70 15.68 9.35 -12.55
C THR A 70 16.54 10.54 -12.06
N GLN A 71 17.31 11.12 -12.98
CA GLN A 71 18.05 12.35 -12.69
C GLN A 71 17.13 13.53 -12.37
N ALA A 72 15.89 13.52 -12.89
CA ALA A 72 14.89 14.53 -12.55
C ALA A 72 14.48 14.39 -11.07
N ALA A 73 14.14 13.18 -10.62
CA ALA A 73 13.81 12.91 -9.22
C ALA A 73 14.93 13.33 -8.27
N LEU A 74 16.19 13.01 -8.59
CA LEU A 74 17.35 13.43 -7.80
C LEU A 74 17.47 14.95 -7.68
N LYS A 75 17.24 15.68 -8.77
CA LYS A 75 17.31 17.15 -8.76
C LYS A 75 16.21 17.76 -7.91
N ILE A 76 14.98 17.27 -8.04
CA ILE A 76 13.83 17.74 -7.26
C ILE A 76 14.04 17.47 -5.77
N ALA A 77 14.44 16.24 -5.41
CA ALA A 77 14.70 15.85 -4.03
C ALA A 77 15.82 16.69 -3.39
N ARG A 78 16.91 16.97 -4.13
CA ARG A 78 17.98 17.87 -3.66
C ARG A 78 17.47 19.29 -3.47
N PHE A 79 16.72 19.81 -4.44
CA PHE A 79 16.17 21.15 -4.40
C PHE A 79 15.32 21.36 -3.14
N PHE A 80 14.31 20.50 -2.89
CA PHE A 80 13.47 20.61 -1.69
C PHE A 80 14.24 20.38 -0.39
N ALA A 81 15.22 19.48 -0.38
CA ALA A 81 16.05 19.24 0.79
C ALA A 81 16.95 20.44 1.11
N ASP A 82 17.53 21.10 0.11
CA ASP A 82 18.43 22.22 0.30
C ASP A 82 17.74 23.46 0.91
N GLU A 83 16.42 23.58 0.74
CA GLU A 83 15.58 24.61 1.39
C GLU A 83 15.37 24.39 2.90
N GLN A 84 15.69 23.20 3.42
CA GLN A 84 15.50 22.88 4.84
C GLN A 84 16.69 23.35 5.68
N VAL A 85 16.43 23.70 6.95
CA VAL A 85 17.46 24.28 7.83
C VAL A 85 18.31 23.18 8.49
N THR A 86 17.67 22.15 9.04
CA THR A 86 18.37 21.14 9.86
C THR A 86 18.78 19.93 9.01
N PRO A 87 19.95 19.33 9.26
CA PRO A 87 20.41 18.14 8.53
C PRO A 87 19.40 16.98 8.55
N GLU A 88 18.70 16.80 9.67
CA GLU A 88 17.69 15.77 9.84
C GLU A 88 16.51 16.00 8.89
N LYS A 89 16.01 17.25 8.83
CA LYS A 89 14.90 17.60 7.96
C LYS A 89 15.29 17.59 6.49
N LYS A 90 16.52 18.01 6.16
CA LYS A 90 17.09 17.86 4.80
C LYS A 90 17.01 16.40 4.35
N LYS A 91 17.49 15.48 5.19
CA LYS A 91 17.50 14.04 4.88
C LYS A 91 16.09 13.48 4.74
N GLN A 92 15.18 13.87 5.63
CA GLN A 92 13.78 13.45 5.59
C GLN A 92 13.08 13.92 4.30
N VAL A 93 13.13 15.22 4.00
CA VAL A 93 12.51 15.79 2.78
C VAL A 93 13.14 15.18 1.53
N TYR A 94 14.46 14.98 1.53
CA TYR A 94 15.15 14.29 0.44
C TYR A 94 14.56 12.90 0.19
N PHE A 95 14.46 12.05 1.21
CA PHE A 95 13.95 10.68 1.04
C PHE A 95 12.45 10.62 0.75
N ASN A 96 11.64 11.49 1.36
CA ASN A 96 10.20 11.53 1.09
C ASN A 96 9.92 11.94 -0.36
N THR A 97 10.53 13.03 -0.79
CA THR A 97 10.40 13.50 -2.19
C THR A 97 10.82 12.40 -3.14
N PHE A 98 11.87 11.69 -2.78
CA PHE A 98 12.39 10.60 -3.58
C PHE A 98 11.41 9.41 -3.67
N ALA A 99 10.81 9.01 -2.55
CA ALA A 99 9.77 7.98 -2.52
C ALA A 99 8.55 8.39 -3.36
N VAL A 100 8.10 9.65 -3.25
CA VAL A 100 6.98 10.18 -4.06
C VAL A 100 7.30 10.12 -5.55
N CYS A 101 8.50 10.54 -5.98
CA CYS A 101 8.92 10.44 -7.37
C CYS A 101 8.92 8.98 -7.87
N ALA A 102 9.45 8.05 -7.08
CA ALA A 102 9.50 6.63 -7.47
C ALA A 102 8.10 6.02 -7.67
N VAL A 103 7.16 6.35 -6.76
CA VAL A 103 5.76 5.91 -6.90
C VAL A 103 5.11 6.60 -8.09
N ASN A 104 5.35 7.91 -8.30
CA ASN A 104 4.83 8.64 -9.46
C ASN A 104 5.30 8.00 -10.77
N ASP A 105 6.60 7.73 -10.93
CA ASP A 105 7.16 7.10 -12.10
C ASP A 105 6.51 5.72 -12.36
N TYR A 106 6.26 4.94 -11.30
CA TYR A 106 5.54 3.66 -11.42
C TYR A 106 4.09 3.84 -11.86
N MET A 107 3.35 4.79 -11.29
CA MET A 107 1.97 5.07 -11.68
C MET A 107 1.88 5.51 -13.15
N GLU A 108 2.79 6.37 -13.60
CA GLU A 108 2.91 6.78 -14.99
C GLU A 108 3.18 5.58 -15.92
N MET A 109 4.08 4.66 -15.54
CA MET A 109 4.31 3.42 -16.29
C MET A 109 3.06 2.54 -16.40
N MET A 110 2.19 2.57 -15.38
CA MET A 110 0.93 1.83 -15.37
C MET A 110 -0.25 2.61 -16.00
N ASN A 111 0.00 3.79 -16.58
CA ASN A 111 -1.00 4.72 -17.11
C ASN A 111 -2.05 5.17 -16.07
N ILE A 112 -1.67 5.25 -14.80
CA ILE A 112 -2.50 5.80 -13.73
C ILE A 112 -2.22 7.30 -13.62
N PRO A 113 -3.20 8.19 -13.86
CA PRO A 113 -2.94 9.63 -13.87
C PRO A 113 -2.64 10.20 -12.48
N THR A 114 -1.55 10.96 -12.36
CA THR A 114 -1.10 11.60 -11.12
C THR A 114 -1.06 13.13 -11.25
N ASP A 115 -1.07 13.84 -10.12
CA ASP A 115 -0.82 15.29 -10.10
C ASP A 115 0.01 15.69 -8.87
N PRO A 116 1.34 15.45 -8.89
CA PRO A 116 2.21 15.78 -7.77
C PRO A 116 2.07 17.22 -7.29
N ARG A 117 1.75 18.18 -8.16
CA ARG A 117 1.69 19.61 -7.81
C ARG A 117 0.55 19.96 -6.85
N THR A 118 -0.44 19.08 -6.73
CA THR A 118 -1.55 19.23 -5.80
C THR A 118 -1.36 18.44 -4.51
N SER A 119 -0.27 17.68 -4.39
CA SER A 119 0.13 17.01 -3.16
C SER A 119 0.71 17.99 -2.15
N ASP A 120 0.58 17.68 -0.85
CA ASP A 120 1.25 18.44 0.21
C ASP A 120 2.78 18.31 0.08
N SER A 121 3.26 17.17 -0.40
CA SER A 121 4.67 16.90 -0.66
C SER A 121 5.33 17.81 -1.71
N TRP A 122 4.56 18.50 -2.54
CA TRP A 122 5.07 19.51 -3.50
C TRP A 122 4.87 20.95 -3.02
N ASN A 123 4.33 21.14 -1.82
CA ASN A 123 4.16 22.43 -1.20
C ASN A 123 5.34 22.72 -0.25
N CYS A 124 6.25 23.62 -0.65
CA CYS A 124 7.43 23.99 0.14
C CYS A 124 7.08 24.41 1.58
N ALA A 125 5.91 25.05 1.79
CA ALA A 125 5.50 25.44 3.14
C ALA A 125 5.22 24.22 4.03
N MET A 126 4.61 23.17 3.46
CA MET A 126 4.27 21.94 4.19
C MET A 126 5.51 21.18 4.65
N HIS A 127 6.62 21.27 3.92
CA HIS A 127 7.89 20.67 4.35
C HIS A 127 8.34 21.20 5.70
N TYR A 128 8.09 22.47 6.04
CA TYR A 128 8.49 23.02 7.34
C TYR A 128 7.64 22.52 8.50
N TYR A 129 6.35 22.27 8.28
CA TYR A 129 5.39 21.99 9.35
C TYR A 129 5.11 20.49 9.55
N ALA A 130 5.37 19.66 8.55
CA ALA A 130 4.94 18.28 8.54
C ALA A 130 5.93 17.34 7.85
N ASP A 131 5.87 16.05 8.19
CA ASP A 131 6.53 14.96 7.49
C ASP A 131 5.68 14.49 6.30
N VAL A 132 5.57 15.32 5.26
CA VAL A 132 4.73 15.03 4.09
C VAL A 132 5.45 14.16 3.06
N ALA A 133 4.73 13.19 2.50
CA ALA A 133 5.22 12.32 1.45
C ALA A 133 4.08 11.78 0.56
N ASP A 134 3.03 12.58 0.34
CA ASP A 134 1.84 12.15 -0.40
C ASP A 134 1.97 12.34 -1.91
N LEU A 135 1.20 11.57 -2.67
CA LEU A 135 1.05 11.65 -4.12
C LEU A 135 -0.43 11.70 -4.49
N LYS A 136 -0.88 12.77 -5.13
CA LYS A 136 -2.22 12.84 -5.71
C LYS A 136 -2.36 11.87 -6.88
N LEU A 137 -3.35 11.00 -6.80
CA LEU A 137 -3.91 10.28 -7.93
C LEU A 137 -5.16 11.01 -8.41
N SER A 138 -5.20 11.38 -9.69
CA SER A 138 -6.30 12.16 -10.25
C SER A 138 -7.61 11.38 -10.15
N GLY A 139 -8.62 11.97 -9.52
CA GLY A 139 -9.95 11.34 -9.35
C GLY A 139 -10.05 10.26 -8.28
N LEU A 140 -8.95 9.82 -7.65
CA LEU A 140 -8.97 8.72 -6.66
C LEU A 140 -8.67 9.17 -5.23
N GLY A 141 -7.68 10.04 -5.03
CA GLY A 141 -7.25 10.43 -3.68
C GLY A 141 -5.75 10.68 -3.58
N HIS A 142 -5.20 10.57 -2.37
CA HIS A 142 -3.76 10.71 -2.11
C HIS A 142 -3.18 9.38 -1.63
N LEU A 143 -2.11 8.91 -2.25
CA LEU A 143 -1.27 7.83 -1.71
C LEU A 143 -0.19 8.42 -0.82
N GLU A 144 0.11 7.74 0.28
CA GLU A 144 1.20 8.12 1.18
C GLU A 144 2.47 7.32 0.82
N CYS A 145 3.51 7.97 0.29
CA CYS A 145 4.70 7.33 -0.25
C CYS A 145 5.85 7.37 0.76
N ARG A 146 5.97 6.33 1.58
CA ARG A 146 6.89 6.37 2.74
C ARG A 146 8.23 5.71 2.45
N PRO A 147 9.35 6.45 2.58
CA PRO A 147 10.68 5.85 2.44
C PRO A 147 10.98 4.95 3.63
N LEU A 148 11.65 3.84 3.36
CA LEU A 148 12.15 2.94 4.38
C LEU A 148 13.51 3.42 4.88
N ALA A 149 13.55 3.90 6.13
CA ALA A 149 14.77 4.46 6.70
C ALA A 149 15.82 3.39 7.05
N ASN A 150 15.40 2.24 7.62
CA ASN A 150 16.20 1.03 7.90
C ASN A 150 15.32 -0.10 8.49
N GLY A 151 15.63 -1.36 8.19
CA GLY A 151 14.92 -2.53 8.74
C GLY A 151 13.58 -2.81 8.03
N ASN A 152 12.61 -3.35 8.77
CA ASN A 152 11.30 -3.80 8.25
C ASN A 152 10.13 -3.02 8.86
N LEU A 153 10.42 -1.82 9.36
CA LEU A 153 9.49 -0.93 10.04
C LEU A 153 9.43 0.39 9.27
N CYS A 154 8.22 0.79 8.91
CA CYS A 154 7.97 2.04 8.21
C CYS A 154 7.21 2.98 9.15
N HIS A 155 7.76 4.17 9.37
CA HIS A 155 7.12 5.17 10.20
C HIS A 155 6.07 5.95 9.41
N ILE A 156 4.85 6.01 9.94
CA ILE A 156 3.75 6.84 9.46
C ILE A 156 3.54 7.97 10.47
N PRO A 157 3.73 9.23 10.07
CA PRO A 157 3.63 10.34 11.00
C PRO A 157 2.18 10.59 11.44
N PRO A 158 1.96 11.20 12.61
CA PRO A 158 0.62 11.46 13.15
C PRO A 158 -0.18 12.49 12.36
N GLU A 159 0.48 13.36 11.60
CA GLU A 159 -0.13 14.40 10.78
C GLU A 159 -0.69 13.92 9.42
N VAL A 160 -0.71 12.61 9.15
CA VAL A 160 -1.27 12.11 7.90
C VAL A 160 -2.78 12.35 7.88
N PRO A 161 -3.30 13.09 6.87
CA PRO A 161 -4.72 13.38 6.81
C PRO A 161 -5.59 12.15 6.53
N ASP A 162 -6.86 12.19 6.93
CA ASP A 162 -7.82 11.10 6.73
C ASP A 162 -8.19 10.85 5.25
N ASP A 163 -7.75 11.71 4.32
CA ASP A 163 -8.05 11.59 2.88
C ASP A 163 -7.04 10.70 2.12
N ARG A 164 -6.07 10.11 2.83
CA ARG A 164 -5.14 9.16 2.23
C ARG A 164 -5.85 7.82 1.96
N ILE A 165 -5.77 7.37 0.73
CA ILE A 165 -6.39 6.11 0.27
C ILE A 165 -5.48 4.88 0.53
N GLY A 166 -4.24 5.11 0.97
CA GLY A 166 -3.35 4.06 1.43
C GLY A 166 -1.89 4.48 1.46
N VAL A 167 -1.03 3.57 1.91
CA VAL A 167 0.42 3.78 2.07
C VAL A 167 1.20 2.85 1.15
N VAL A 168 2.15 3.40 0.41
CA VAL A 168 3.14 2.64 -0.37
C VAL A 168 4.50 2.77 0.31
N VAL A 169 5.11 1.64 0.63
CA VAL A 169 6.44 1.60 1.26
C VAL A 169 7.50 1.44 0.19
N VAL A 170 8.48 2.36 0.20
CA VAL A 170 9.54 2.42 -0.80
C VAL A 170 10.90 2.25 -0.14
N LYS A 171 11.64 1.22 -0.52
CA LYS A 171 13.04 1.04 -0.14
C LYS A 171 13.93 1.82 -1.10
N LEU A 172 14.85 2.60 -0.56
CA LEU A 172 15.75 3.45 -1.34
C LEU A 172 17.17 2.91 -1.30
N ASP A 173 17.74 2.71 -2.48
CA ASP A 173 19.16 2.44 -2.68
C ASP A 173 19.77 3.57 -3.50
N ILE A 174 20.19 4.62 -2.79
CA ILE A 174 20.75 5.83 -3.39
C ILE A 174 22.11 5.55 -4.05
N GLU A 175 22.87 4.58 -3.53
CA GLU A 175 24.18 4.21 -4.09
C GLU A 175 24.04 3.60 -5.49
N HIS A 176 23.04 2.73 -5.66
CA HIS A 176 22.75 2.07 -6.94
C HIS A 176 21.75 2.84 -7.81
N GLN A 177 21.31 4.02 -7.37
CA GLN A 177 20.27 4.80 -8.05
C GLN A 177 19.02 3.94 -8.34
N GLN A 178 18.57 3.18 -7.35
CA GLN A 178 17.38 2.35 -7.43
C GLN A 178 16.40 2.62 -6.29
N ALA A 179 15.11 2.66 -6.61
CA ALA A 179 14.02 2.58 -5.65
C ALA A 179 13.34 1.22 -5.80
N THR A 180 12.80 0.69 -4.72
CA THR A 180 12.03 -0.55 -4.76
C THR A 180 10.72 -0.35 -4.02
N LEU A 181 9.60 -0.44 -4.73
CA LEU A 181 8.27 -0.43 -4.13
C LEU A 181 8.06 -1.80 -3.48
N ILE A 182 8.11 -1.85 -2.16
CA ILE A 182 8.07 -3.10 -1.39
C ILE A 182 6.66 -3.66 -1.30
N GLY A 183 5.68 -2.80 -1.03
CA GLY A 183 4.30 -3.21 -0.81
C GLY A 183 3.41 -2.04 -0.42
N PHE A 184 2.15 -2.37 -0.15
CA PHE A 184 1.07 -1.42 0.03
C PHE A 184 0.14 -1.79 1.18
N THR A 185 -0.47 -0.81 1.84
CA THR A 185 -1.63 -1.04 2.72
C THR A 185 -2.71 0.00 2.52
N LYS A 186 -3.97 -0.42 2.57
CA LYS A 186 -5.15 0.47 2.51
C LYS A 186 -5.31 1.29 3.79
N THR A 187 -4.83 0.76 4.91
CA THR A 187 -5.05 1.37 6.22
C THR A 187 -3.93 2.35 6.52
N VAL A 188 -4.29 3.63 6.60
CA VAL A 188 -3.38 4.69 7.03
C VAL A 188 -3.60 4.93 8.52
N LYS A 189 -2.69 4.42 9.35
CA LYS A 189 -2.68 4.68 10.80
C LYS A 189 -1.32 5.22 11.18
N ALA A 190 -1.33 6.31 11.95
CA ALA A 190 -0.12 6.84 12.54
C ALA A 190 0.61 5.79 13.40
N GLY A 191 1.94 5.82 13.37
CA GLY A 191 2.79 4.91 14.12
C GLY A 191 3.66 4.05 13.21
N GLU A 192 3.96 2.85 13.67
CA GLU A 192 4.85 1.92 12.98
C GLU A 192 4.05 0.91 12.16
N LEU A 193 4.35 0.83 10.86
CA LEU A 193 3.80 -0.16 9.93
C LEU A 193 4.82 -1.28 9.73
N LEU A 194 4.38 -2.52 9.99
CA LEU A 194 5.20 -3.70 9.81
C LEU A 194 5.05 -4.27 8.39
N PHE A 195 6.11 -4.90 7.90
CA PHE A 195 6.10 -5.50 6.55
C PHE A 195 5.05 -6.60 6.38
N ASN A 196 4.70 -7.34 7.43
CA ASN A 196 3.67 -8.39 7.35
C ASN A 196 2.25 -7.83 7.18
N GLU A 197 2.06 -6.53 7.34
CA GLU A 197 0.80 -5.82 7.09
C GLU A 197 0.71 -5.30 5.65
N LEU A 198 1.81 -5.41 4.88
CA LEU A 198 1.86 -5.00 3.48
C LEU A 198 1.29 -6.09 2.58
N GLN A 199 0.45 -5.64 1.67
CA GLN A 199 0.02 -6.34 0.47
C GLN A 199 1.01 -6.07 -0.66
N THR A 200 0.88 -6.83 -1.75
CA THR A 200 1.78 -6.69 -2.90
C THR A 200 1.47 -5.41 -3.68
N ILE A 201 2.38 -5.01 -4.57
CA ILE A 201 2.13 -3.89 -5.47
C ILE A 201 1.06 -4.24 -6.52
N GLU A 202 0.88 -5.51 -6.86
CA GLU A 202 -0.25 -5.92 -7.70
C GLU A 202 -1.60 -5.70 -7.00
N ASP A 203 -1.67 -5.96 -5.69
CA ASP A 203 -2.89 -5.71 -4.89
C ASP A 203 -3.23 -4.21 -4.81
N LEU A 204 -2.22 -3.33 -4.86
CA LEU A 204 -2.42 -1.89 -4.98
C LEU A 204 -3.15 -1.55 -6.28
N LEU A 205 -2.71 -2.07 -7.43
CA LEU A 205 -3.37 -1.80 -8.71
C LEU A 205 -4.82 -2.27 -8.71
N ALA A 206 -5.07 -3.51 -8.28
CA ALA A 206 -6.42 -4.05 -8.17
C ALA A 206 -7.31 -3.23 -7.22
N TYR A 207 -6.71 -2.67 -6.16
CA TYR A 207 -7.41 -1.77 -5.25
C TYR A 207 -7.76 -0.43 -5.92
N LEU A 208 -6.82 0.19 -6.63
CA LEU A 208 -7.07 1.45 -7.34
C LEU A 208 -8.18 1.30 -8.40
N ASP A 209 -8.16 0.22 -9.18
CA ASP A 209 -9.23 -0.11 -10.14
C ASP A 209 -10.61 -0.23 -9.47
N SER A 210 -10.63 -0.82 -8.26
CA SER A 210 -11.87 -0.95 -7.49
C SER A 210 -12.40 0.41 -7.00
N LEU A 211 -11.51 1.36 -6.69
CA LEU A 211 -11.93 2.73 -6.32
C LEU A 211 -12.52 3.47 -7.52
N GLU A 212 -11.91 3.34 -8.70
CA GLU A 212 -12.41 3.95 -9.93
C GLU A 212 -13.80 3.41 -10.30
N SER A 213 -14.01 2.09 -10.16
CA SER A 213 -15.29 1.43 -10.43
C SER A 213 -16.40 1.89 -9.47
N ASN A 214 -16.07 2.16 -8.20
CA ASN A 214 -17.03 2.68 -7.22
C ASN A 214 -17.33 4.17 -7.42
N ALA A 215 -16.36 4.96 -7.89
CA ALA A 215 -16.56 6.36 -8.22
C ALA A 215 -17.46 6.57 -9.46
N THR A 216 -17.57 5.54 -10.30
CA THR A 216 -18.28 5.54 -11.57
C THR A 216 -19.46 4.58 -11.60
N GLU A 217 -20.12 4.32 -10.46
CA GLU A 217 -21.35 3.52 -10.44
C GLU A 217 -22.49 4.30 -11.12
N VAL A 218 -22.53 4.22 -12.45
CA VAL A 218 -23.58 4.79 -13.28
C VAL A 218 -24.82 3.91 -13.13
N ASN A 219 -25.82 4.41 -12.41
CA ASN A 219 -27.07 3.69 -12.25
C ASN A 219 -27.92 3.76 -13.53
N LEU A 220 -27.66 2.87 -14.49
CA LEU A 220 -28.39 2.80 -15.77
C LEU A 220 -29.90 2.61 -15.59
N SER A 221 -30.34 2.06 -14.44
CA SER A 221 -31.77 1.94 -14.14
C SER A 221 -32.44 3.31 -13.97
N TYR A 222 -31.70 4.33 -13.53
CA TYR A 222 -32.18 5.71 -13.46
C TYR A 222 -32.37 6.29 -14.86
N TRP A 223 -31.49 6.00 -15.81
CA TRP A 223 -31.67 6.38 -17.21
C TRP A 223 -32.95 5.76 -17.81
N LEU A 224 -33.22 4.47 -17.56
CA LEU A 224 -34.47 3.81 -17.99
C LEU A 224 -35.72 4.42 -17.33
N GLN A 225 -35.58 4.99 -16.14
CA GLN A 225 -36.64 5.66 -15.39
C GLN A 225 -36.72 7.17 -15.68
N ASN A 226 -35.92 7.66 -16.63
CA ASN A 226 -35.82 9.08 -16.99
C ASN A 226 -35.39 9.99 -15.81
N ILE A 227 -34.59 9.43 -14.89
CA ILE A 227 -33.94 10.12 -13.78
C ILE A 227 -32.52 10.47 -14.24
N ILE A 228 -32.24 11.76 -14.39
CA ILE A 228 -30.91 12.29 -14.70
C ILE A 228 -30.29 12.74 -13.38
N ASP A 229 -29.31 11.99 -12.89
CA ASP A 229 -28.54 12.35 -11.69
C ASP A 229 -27.62 13.55 -12.01
N VAL A 230 -27.21 14.32 -11.00
CA VAL A 230 -26.29 15.47 -11.14
C VAL A 230 -24.93 15.10 -11.75
N SER A 231 -24.56 13.82 -11.71
CA SER A 231 -23.38 13.26 -12.38
C SER A 231 -23.53 13.12 -13.91
N TRP A 232 -24.75 13.24 -14.45
CA TRP A 232 -25.02 13.09 -15.88
C TRP A 232 -25.06 14.43 -16.60
N GLN A 233 -24.36 14.53 -17.73
CA GLN A 233 -24.45 15.70 -18.62
C GLN A 233 -25.52 15.49 -19.70
N PRO A 234 -26.34 16.51 -20.01
CA PRO A 234 -27.30 16.42 -21.09
C PRO A 234 -26.58 16.32 -22.45
N ILE A 235 -27.13 15.51 -23.35
CA ILE A 235 -26.53 15.26 -24.67
C ILE A 235 -26.30 16.54 -25.50
N SER A 236 -27.09 17.58 -25.24
CA SER A 236 -26.93 18.90 -25.86
C SER A 236 -25.59 19.56 -25.53
N GLU A 237 -25.07 19.39 -24.31
CA GLU A 237 -23.76 19.94 -23.93
C GLU A 237 -22.62 19.16 -24.58
N ILE A 238 -22.74 17.84 -24.68
CA ILE A 238 -21.76 16.97 -25.35
C ILE A 238 -21.68 17.31 -26.85
N LEU A 239 -22.84 17.51 -27.49
CA LEU A 239 -22.91 17.83 -28.92
C LEU A 239 -22.48 19.27 -29.23
N ALA A 240 -22.61 20.20 -28.27
CA ALA A 240 -22.15 21.58 -28.45
C ALA A 240 -20.61 21.66 -28.59
N ILE A 241 -19.87 20.82 -27.86
CA ILE A 241 -18.39 20.77 -27.91
C ILE A 241 -17.87 20.40 -29.31
N GLY A 242 -18.62 19.60 -30.07
CA GLY A 242 -18.26 19.22 -31.44
C GLY A 242 -18.43 20.31 -32.51
N THR A 243 -19.11 21.42 -32.19
CA THR A 243 -19.46 22.46 -33.17
C THR A 243 -18.57 23.71 -33.14
N ALA A 244 -17.67 23.83 -32.15
CA ALA A 244 -16.88 25.06 -31.93
C ALA A 244 -15.62 25.22 -32.80
N LYS A 245 -15.47 24.48 -33.91
CA LYS A 245 -14.27 24.58 -34.80
C LYS A 245 -14.54 24.94 -36.27
N THR A 246 -15.72 25.44 -36.62
CA THR A 246 -16.01 25.86 -38.01
C THR A 246 -16.67 27.23 -38.09
N SER A 247 -15.89 28.28 -37.83
CA SER A 247 -16.00 29.66 -38.33
C SER A 247 -15.07 30.49 -37.42
N GLU A 248 -14.00 31.08 -37.91
CA GLU A 248 -14.05 32.33 -38.66
C GLU A 248 -12.88 32.46 -39.65
N PHE A 249 -13.21 33.08 -40.78
CA PHE A 249 -12.31 33.58 -41.82
C PHE A 249 -11.54 34.81 -41.36
#